data_AF-A0A838TFN1-F1
#
_entry.id   AF-A0A838TFN1-F1
#
_cell.length_a   1.000
_cell.length_b   1.000
_cell.length_c   1.000
_cell.angle_alpha   90.00
_cell.angle_beta   90.00
_cell.angle_gamma   90.00
#
_symmetry.space_group_name_H-M   'P 1'
#
loop_
_entity.id
_entity.type
_entity.pdbx_description
1 polymer ?
#
loop_
_entity_poly.entity_id
_entity_poly.type
_entity_poly.pdbx_seq_one_letter_code
_entity_poly.pdbx_strand_id
1 'polypeptide(L)'
;MSARAGELAKALEFFPALNEIAFVRHAFVARIPGIDVATDRAAALARLEAAHRALRAELGLGEKSFATAEQVHGDKIAVIDSAASAQHCFKGADGLITDQPGVSLGIYVADCCAVYLVDPVRRCLGLVHSGKKGTELATVEKAIQGLQENFGSAPRDLIVQLSPCIRPPHYEIDFASEIVRQARRAGVEQVHDGGLCTASDLARYYSYRAEKARTGRMLALLALRD
;
A
#
# COMPACT_ATOMS: atom_id res chain seq x y z
N MET A 1 -13.38 25.94 2.95
CA MET A 1 -12.93 24.63 2.41
C MET A 1 -11.43 24.57 2.10
N SER A 2 -10.73 25.69 1.86
CA SER A 2 -9.31 25.72 1.44
C SER A 2 -8.27 25.33 2.51
N ALA A 3 -8.41 25.76 3.77
CA ALA A 3 -7.41 25.47 4.82
C ALA A 3 -7.36 23.99 5.24
N ARG A 4 -8.52 23.33 5.33
CA ARG A 4 -8.65 21.92 5.74
C ARG A 4 -8.11 20.95 4.68
N ALA A 5 -8.23 21.29 3.40
CA ALA A 5 -7.65 20.49 2.31
C ALA A 5 -6.11 20.56 2.33
N GLY A 6 -5.54 21.76 2.46
CA GLY A 6 -4.08 21.92 2.55
C GLY A 6 -3.46 21.30 3.80
N GLU A 7 -4.22 21.14 4.88
CA GLU A 7 -3.78 20.46 6.10
C GLU A 7 -3.81 18.93 5.95
N LEU A 8 -4.82 18.38 5.26
CA LEU A 8 -4.89 16.96 4.91
C LEU A 8 -3.75 16.56 3.97
N ALA A 9 -3.43 17.42 2.97
CA ALA A 9 -2.37 17.17 1.99
C ALA A 9 -0.99 16.91 2.62
N LYS A 10 -0.74 17.44 3.84
CA LYS A 10 0.50 17.19 4.59
C LYS A 10 0.68 15.73 5.02
N ALA A 11 -0.40 14.94 5.03
CA ALA A 11 -0.33 13.51 5.28
C ALA A 11 0.08 12.70 4.03
N LEU A 12 0.18 13.31 2.85
CA LEU A 12 0.62 12.63 1.64
C LEU A 12 2.15 12.52 1.59
N GLU A 13 2.63 11.30 1.55
CA GLU A 13 4.02 10.98 1.29
C GLU A 13 4.17 10.33 -0.09
N PHE A 14 5.28 10.62 -0.75
CA PHE A 14 5.60 10.11 -2.07
C PHE A 14 6.99 9.48 -2.08
N PHE A 15 7.12 8.37 -2.80
CA PHE A 15 8.39 7.68 -2.95
C PHE A 15 9.14 8.13 -4.22
N PRO A 16 10.41 8.56 -4.13
CA PRO A 16 11.19 9.00 -5.29
C PRO A 16 11.22 7.98 -6.43
N ALA A 17 11.41 6.70 -6.12
CA ALA A 17 11.48 5.62 -7.12
C ALA A 17 10.22 5.51 -8.00
N LEU A 18 9.06 5.92 -7.50
CA LEU A 18 7.79 5.88 -8.24
C LEU A 18 7.42 7.24 -8.85
N ASN A 19 7.98 8.35 -8.33
CA ASN A 19 7.74 9.70 -8.87
C ASN A 19 8.25 9.85 -10.30
N GLU A 20 9.30 9.11 -10.65
CA GLU A 20 9.95 9.16 -11.96
C GLU A 20 9.15 8.43 -13.05
N ILE A 21 8.13 7.64 -12.67
CA ILE A 21 7.31 6.87 -13.61
C ILE A 21 6.11 7.72 -14.03
N ALA A 22 6.22 8.38 -15.19
CA ALA A 22 5.28 9.41 -15.64
C ALA A 22 3.81 8.99 -15.63
N PHE A 23 3.51 7.73 -15.94
CA PHE A 23 2.16 7.19 -16.01
C PHE A 23 1.67 6.57 -14.70
N VAL A 24 2.43 6.68 -13.61
CA VAL A 24 2.02 6.17 -12.29
C VAL A 24 1.55 7.31 -11.41
N ARG A 25 0.49 7.03 -10.66
CA ARG A 25 0.10 7.84 -9.52
C ARG A 25 0.10 6.97 -8.27
N HIS A 26 0.87 7.38 -7.28
CA HIS A 26 0.95 6.74 -5.98
C HIS A 26 0.90 7.78 -4.87
N ALA A 27 0.58 7.30 -3.67
CA ALA A 27 0.85 8.01 -2.43
C ALA A 27 0.89 7.01 -1.27
N PHE A 28 1.49 7.43 -0.17
CA PHE A 28 1.31 6.82 1.13
C PHE A 28 0.67 7.87 2.07
N VAL A 29 -0.58 7.65 2.44
CA VAL A 29 -1.29 8.51 3.38
C VAL A 29 -0.85 8.14 4.79
N ALA A 30 -0.04 9.02 5.39
CA ALA A 30 0.46 8.94 6.76
C ALA A 30 -0.64 9.25 7.80
N ARG A 31 -0.27 9.42 9.08
CA ARG A 31 -1.22 9.78 10.13
C ARG A 31 -1.94 11.08 9.81
N ILE A 32 -3.26 11.08 9.94
CA ILE A 32 -4.09 12.27 9.81
C ILE A 32 -4.36 12.83 11.23
N PRO A 33 -3.89 14.05 11.55
CA PRO A 33 -4.10 14.65 12.86
C PRO A 33 -5.56 15.05 13.08
N GLY A 34 -5.98 15.11 14.35
CA GLY A 34 -7.31 15.60 14.73
C GLY A 34 -8.47 14.61 14.55
N ILE A 35 -8.20 13.38 14.12
CA ILE A 35 -9.21 12.29 14.05
C ILE A 35 -8.93 11.31 15.19
N ASP A 36 -9.90 11.13 16.10
CA ASP A 36 -9.79 10.10 17.13
C ASP A 36 -9.90 8.71 16.51
N VAL A 37 -8.82 7.94 16.57
CA VAL A 37 -8.72 6.58 16.03
C VAL A 37 -8.37 5.56 17.12
N ALA A 38 -8.45 5.93 18.40
CA ALA A 38 -8.12 5.06 19.53
C ALA A 38 -9.22 4.01 19.79
N THR A 39 -9.58 3.24 18.77
CA THR A 39 -10.69 2.29 18.73
C THR A 39 -10.29 1.05 17.92
N ASP A 40 -11.18 0.07 17.79
CA ASP A 40 -10.97 -1.07 16.90
C ASP A 40 -10.80 -0.65 15.42
N ARG A 41 -10.27 -1.56 14.61
CA ARG A 41 -9.94 -1.30 13.19
C ARG A 41 -11.15 -0.80 12.39
N ALA A 42 -12.33 -1.39 12.57
CA ALA A 42 -13.48 -1.07 11.74
C ALA A 42 -13.98 0.35 12.03
N ALA A 43 -14.12 0.69 13.32
CA ALA A 43 -14.48 2.04 13.73
C ALA A 43 -13.42 3.08 13.33
N ALA A 44 -12.13 2.76 13.45
CA ALA A 44 -11.06 3.67 13.06
C ALA A 44 -11.07 3.96 11.55
N LEU A 45 -11.26 2.93 10.71
CA LEU A 45 -11.38 3.09 9.26
C LEU A 45 -12.63 3.90 8.89
N ALA A 46 -13.77 3.68 9.56
CA ALA A 46 -14.99 4.47 9.34
C ALA A 46 -14.77 5.96 9.63
N ARG A 47 -14.00 6.29 10.69
CA ARG A 47 -13.65 7.68 11.04
C ARG A 47 -12.66 8.32 10.06
N LEU A 48 -11.80 7.52 9.43
CA LEU A 48 -10.81 7.98 8.44
C LEU A 48 -11.38 8.10 7.02
N GLU A 49 -12.53 7.48 6.73
CA GLU A 49 -13.09 7.34 5.38
C GLU A 49 -13.20 8.67 4.63
N ALA A 50 -13.82 9.68 5.24
CA ALA A 50 -14.03 10.97 4.60
C ALA A 50 -12.69 11.67 4.25
N ALA A 51 -11.69 11.53 5.12
CA ALA A 51 -10.37 12.10 4.91
C ALA A 51 -9.60 11.35 3.80
N HIS A 52 -9.63 10.02 3.81
CA HIS A 52 -9.04 9.19 2.74
C HIS A 52 -9.72 9.46 1.39
N ARG A 53 -11.05 9.62 1.35
CA ARG A 53 -11.78 9.98 0.13
C ARG A 53 -11.35 11.34 -0.41
N ALA A 54 -11.23 12.35 0.45
CA ALA A 54 -10.76 13.69 0.06
C ALA A 54 -9.33 13.66 -0.51
N LEU A 55 -8.42 12.92 0.13
CA LEU A 55 -7.05 12.75 -0.32
C LEU A 55 -6.94 12.00 -1.65
N ARG A 56 -7.76 10.96 -1.86
CA ARG A 56 -7.86 10.29 -3.17
C ARG A 56 -8.33 11.27 -4.25
N ALA A 57 -9.33 12.11 -3.95
CA ALA A 57 -9.81 13.11 -4.89
C ALA A 57 -8.73 14.15 -5.22
N GLU A 58 -7.96 14.60 -4.23
CA GLU A 58 -6.82 15.51 -4.40
C GLU A 58 -5.72 14.92 -5.31
N LEU A 59 -5.51 13.61 -5.24
CA LEU A 59 -4.61 12.88 -6.14
C LEU A 59 -5.22 12.68 -7.54
N GLY A 60 -6.47 13.07 -7.81
CA GLY A 60 -7.17 12.77 -9.06
C GLY A 60 -7.57 11.30 -9.20
N LEU A 61 -7.70 10.59 -8.07
CA LEU A 61 -8.15 9.20 -8.00
C LEU A 61 -9.63 9.08 -7.61
N GLY A 62 -10.36 10.21 -7.53
CA GLY A 62 -11.75 10.25 -7.08
C GLY A 62 -12.73 9.54 -8.01
N GLU A 63 -12.48 9.63 -9.33
CA GLU A 63 -13.33 9.04 -10.38
C GLU A 63 -12.93 7.60 -10.73
N LYS A 64 -11.77 7.13 -10.25
CA LYS A 64 -11.31 5.75 -10.49
C LYS A 64 -12.02 4.80 -9.52
N SER A 65 -12.34 3.58 -9.98
CA SER A 65 -12.84 2.53 -9.10
C SER A 65 -11.80 2.25 -8.01
N PHE A 66 -12.23 2.27 -6.74
CA PHE A 66 -11.32 2.07 -5.61
C PHE A 66 -11.35 0.61 -5.15
N ALA A 67 -10.30 -0.11 -5.50
CA ALA A 67 -10.11 -1.51 -5.15
C ALA A 67 -9.26 -1.66 -3.88
N THR A 68 -9.77 -2.42 -2.92
CA THR A 68 -9.08 -2.73 -1.66
C THR A 68 -9.06 -4.22 -1.40
N ALA A 69 -8.14 -4.69 -0.57
CA ALA A 69 -8.10 -6.08 -0.11
C ALA A 69 -8.70 -6.19 1.30
N GLU A 70 -9.30 -7.34 1.64
CA GLU A 70 -9.80 -7.59 3.00
C GLU A 70 -8.69 -7.64 4.05
N GLN A 71 -7.50 -8.12 3.63
CA GLN A 71 -6.26 -8.22 4.41
C GLN A 71 -6.37 -9.18 5.60
N VAL A 72 -6.50 -10.47 5.30
CA VAL A 72 -6.63 -11.55 6.29
C VAL A 72 -5.28 -12.07 6.79
N HIS A 73 -4.19 -11.37 6.45
CA HIS A 73 -2.80 -11.78 6.69
C HIS A 73 -2.49 -13.14 6.04
N GLY A 74 -3.10 -13.38 4.88
CA GLY A 74 -2.81 -14.48 3.98
C GLY A 74 -1.86 -14.03 2.89
N ASP A 75 -1.97 -14.70 1.75
CA ASP A 75 -1.05 -14.59 0.61
C ASP A 75 -1.76 -14.54 -0.74
N LYS A 76 -3.09 -14.51 -0.73
CA LYS A 76 -3.92 -14.45 -1.93
C LYS A 76 -3.80 -13.08 -2.58
N ILE A 77 -3.51 -13.12 -3.88
CA ILE A 77 -3.43 -11.94 -4.76
C ILE A 77 -4.67 -11.93 -5.64
N ALA A 78 -5.44 -10.84 -5.62
CA ALA A 78 -6.56 -10.66 -6.53
C ALA A 78 -6.10 -9.96 -7.81
N VAL A 79 -6.48 -10.52 -8.96
CA VAL A 79 -6.32 -9.90 -10.27
C VAL A 79 -7.55 -9.05 -10.56
N ILE A 80 -7.33 -7.80 -10.98
CA ILE A 80 -8.40 -6.87 -11.35
C ILE A 80 -8.31 -6.62 -12.84
N ASP A 81 -9.25 -7.18 -13.58
CA ASP A 81 -9.33 -7.14 -15.05
C ASP A 81 -10.29 -6.06 -15.58
N SER A 82 -11.04 -5.41 -14.70
CA SER A 82 -12.02 -4.40 -15.05
C SER A 82 -12.29 -3.42 -13.90
N ALA A 83 -12.68 -2.20 -14.25
CA ALA A 83 -13.18 -1.25 -13.26
C ALA A 83 -14.57 -1.71 -12.78
N ALA A 84 -14.67 -2.09 -11.50
CA ALA A 84 -15.92 -2.47 -10.86
C ALA A 84 -16.72 -1.21 -10.44
N SER A 85 -17.66 -1.38 -9.50
CA SER A 85 -18.34 -0.28 -8.79
C SER A 85 -17.33 0.75 -8.25
N ALA A 86 -17.83 1.94 -7.88
CA ALA A 86 -16.98 3.03 -7.36
C ALA A 86 -16.01 2.61 -6.23
N GLN A 87 -16.38 1.59 -5.44
CA GLN A 87 -15.49 0.95 -4.46
C GLN A 87 -15.75 -0.55 -4.40
N HIS A 88 -14.70 -1.36 -4.28
CA HIS A 88 -14.76 -2.82 -4.14
C HIS A 88 -13.70 -3.33 -3.15
N CYS A 89 -14.06 -4.33 -2.33
CA CYS A 89 -13.15 -4.98 -1.37
C CYS A 89 -13.05 -6.48 -1.67
N PHE A 90 -11.87 -6.93 -2.11
CA PHE A 90 -11.61 -8.31 -2.49
C PHE A 90 -11.46 -9.21 -1.26
N LYS A 91 -12.39 -10.17 -1.13
CA LYS A 91 -12.47 -11.10 0.01
C LYS A 91 -11.32 -12.10 0.06
N GLY A 92 -10.77 -12.28 1.26
CA GLY A 92 -9.64 -13.16 1.58
C GLY A 92 -8.33 -12.78 0.90
N ALA A 93 -8.24 -11.64 0.22
CA ALA A 93 -7.02 -11.19 -0.45
C ALA A 93 -6.16 -10.33 0.49
N ASP A 94 -4.86 -10.33 0.23
CA ASP A 94 -3.87 -9.44 0.88
C ASP A 94 -3.09 -8.62 -0.15
N GLY A 95 -3.13 -8.97 -1.44
CA GLY A 95 -2.59 -8.13 -2.51
C GLY A 95 -3.53 -8.01 -3.69
N LEU A 96 -3.33 -6.96 -4.46
CA LEU A 96 -4.08 -6.64 -5.67
C LEU A 96 -3.10 -6.40 -6.82
N ILE A 97 -3.41 -6.88 -8.02
CA ILE A 97 -2.66 -6.57 -9.25
C ILE A 97 -3.61 -6.20 -10.39
N THR A 98 -3.18 -5.29 -11.27
CA THR A 98 -3.99 -4.79 -12.39
C THR A 98 -3.15 -4.09 -13.46
N ASP A 99 -3.65 -4.07 -14.68
CA ASP A 99 -3.21 -3.21 -15.79
C ASP A 99 -4.29 -2.17 -16.19
N GLN A 100 -5.37 -2.06 -15.41
CA GLN A 100 -6.55 -1.27 -15.76
C GLN A 100 -6.40 0.21 -15.35
N PRO A 101 -6.41 1.18 -16.30
CA PRO A 101 -6.28 2.59 -15.95
C PRO A 101 -7.43 3.13 -15.10
N GLY A 102 -8.64 2.57 -15.23
CA GLY A 102 -9.81 2.98 -14.46
C GLY A 102 -9.81 2.56 -12.98
N VAL A 103 -8.74 1.91 -12.49
CA VAL A 103 -8.67 1.35 -11.14
C VAL A 103 -7.60 2.05 -10.31
N SER A 104 -7.93 2.34 -9.05
CA SER A 104 -7.00 2.73 -8.00
C SER A 104 -6.94 1.66 -6.91
N LEU A 105 -5.74 1.17 -6.61
CA LEU A 105 -5.48 0.16 -5.59
C LEU A 105 -5.29 0.83 -4.21
N GLY A 106 -5.80 0.19 -3.17
CA GLY A 106 -5.70 0.64 -1.78
C GLY A 106 -5.34 -0.49 -0.82
N ILE A 107 -4.28 -0.30 -0.01
CA ILE A 107 -3.89 -1.21 1.07
C ILE A 107 -3.75 -0.43 2.37
N TYR A 108 -4.41 -0.90 3.44
CA TYR A 108 -4.39 -0.26 4.74
C TYR A 108 -3.35 -0.88 5.67
N VAL A 109 -2.50 -0.09 6.31
CA VAL A 109 -1.47 -0.62 7.22
C VAL A 109 -1.38 0.17 8.51
N ALA A 110 -0.99 -0.52 9.57
CA ALA A 110 -0.39 0.04 10.77
C ALA A 110 0.62 -1.01 11.22
N ASP A 111 1.90 -0.69 11.13
CA ASP A 111 3.07 -1.60 11.28
C ASP A 111 3.36 -2.57 10.14
N CYS A 112 2.39 -3.22 9.50
CA CYS A 112 2.69 -4.07 8.34
C CYS A 112 3.20 -3.22 7.14
N CYS A 113 3.93 -3.83 6.21
CA CYS A 113 4.41 -3.13 5.02
C CYS A 113 3.36 -3.20 3.92
N ALA A 114 2.99 -2.06 3.34
CA ALA A 114 2.45 -2.02 1.98
C ALA A 114 3.61 -2.05 0.98
N VAL A 115 3.59 -2.99 0.05
CA VAL A 115 4.62 -3.17 -0.99
C VAL A 115 4.02 -2.79 -2.34
N TYR A 116 4.62 -1.79 -2.98
CA TYR A 116 4.25 -1.31 -4.30
C TYR A 116 5.09 -2.05 -5.32
N LEU A 117 4.44 -2.56 -6.36
CA LEU A 117 5.04 -3.22 -7.50
C LEU A 117 4.61 -2.46 -8.76
N VAL A 118 5.56 -2.04 -9.56
CA VAL A 118 5.28 -1.36 -10.84
C VAL A 118 6.12 -1.99 -11.93
N ASP A 119 5.47 -2.38 -13.02
CA ASP A 119 6.14 -2.71 -14.27
C ASP A 119 6.08 -1.50 -15.21
N PRO A 120 7.19 -0.78 -15.44
CA PRO A 120 7.23 0.35 -16.35
C PRO A 120 7.10 -0.06 -17.83
N VAL A 121 7.43 -1.31 -18.17
CA VAL A 121 7.43 -1.85 -19.55
C VAL A 121 6.04 -2.34 -19.94
N ARG A 122 5.43 -3.17 -19.09
CA ARG A 122 4.08 -3.73 -19.31
C ARG A 122 2.96 -2.80 -18.85
N ARG A 123 3.29 -1.75 -18.09
CA ARG A 123 2.34 -0.79 -17.51
C ARG A 123 1.28 -1.44 -16.63
N CYS A 124 1.69 -2.40 -15.80
CA CYS A 124 0.85 -3.02 -14.79
C CYS A 124 1.38 -2.75 -13.37
N LEU A 125 0.50 -2.91 -12.39
CA LEU A 125 0.68 -2.48 -11.02
C LEU A 125 0.35 -3.62 -10.06
N GLY A 126 0.99 -3.62 -8.90
CA GLY A 126 0.63 -4.43 -7.76
C GLY A 126 0.75 -3.64 -6.45
N LEU A 127 -0.18 -3.89 -5.52
CA LEU A 127 -0.13 -3.33 -4.18
C LEU A 127 -0.47 -4.42 -3.17
N VAL A 128 0.47 -4.70 -2.27
CA VAL A 128 0.43 -5.91 -1.42
C VAL A 128 0.60 -5.55 0.04
N HIS A 129 -0.24 -6.12 0.90
CA HIS A 129 -0.09 -6.11 2.35
C HIS A 129 0.84 -7.25 2.79
N SER A 130 1.98 -6.91 3.37
CA SER A 130 2.95 -7.87 3.89
C SER A 130 3.38 -7.52 5.32
N GLY A 131 2.76 -8.17 6.30
CA GLY A 131 3.27 -8.26 7.68
C GLY A 131 4.10 -9.52 7.89
N LYS A 132 4.36 -9.89 9.15
CA LYS A 132 5.07 -11.14 9.52
C LYS A 132 4.51 -12.35 8.76
N LYS A 133 3.22 -12.65 8.95
CA LYS A 133 2.57 -13.85 8.40
C LYS A 133 2.53 -13.84 6.86
N GLY A 134 2.20 -12.72 6.25
CA GLY A 134 2.20 -12.59 4.78
C GLY A 134 3.60 -12.79 4.18
N THR A 135 4.64 -12.30 4.87
CA THR A 135 6.03 -12.50 4.48
C THR A 135 6.44 -13.97 4.62
N GLU A 136 6.06 -14.66 5.70
CA GLU A 136 6.28 -16.10 5.88
C GLU A 136 5.60 -16.94 4.78
N LEU A 137 4.47 -16.46 4.25
CA LEU A 137 3.74 -17.08 3.13
C LEU A 137 4.22 -16.61 1.74
N ALA A 138 5.30 -15.83 1.68
CA ALA A 138 5.88 -15.28 0.46
C ALA A 138 4.87 -14.48 -0.41
N THR A 139 3.98 -13.71 0.22
CA THR A 139 2.92 -12.96 -0.51
C THR A 139 3.49 -12.02 -1.58
N VAL A 140 4.67 -11.44 -1.36
CA VAL A 140 5.33 -10.57 -2.34
C VAL A 140 5.84 -11.36 -3.55
N GLU A 141 6.45 -12.53 -3.35
CA GLU A 141 6.85 -13.41 -4.46
C GLU A 141 5.63 -13.84 -5.28
N LYS A 142 4.51 -14.16 -4.60
CA LYS A 142 3.25 -14.52 -5.28
C LYS A 142 2.66 -13.38 -6.08
N ALA A 143 2.78 -12.14 -5.60
CA ALA A 143 2.36 -10.97 -6.38
C ALA A 143 3.24 -10.77 -7.63
N ILE A 144 4.55 -10.92 -7.49
CA ILE A 144 5.50 -10.88 -8.62
C ILE A 144 5.19 -11.99 -9.63
N GLN A 145 4.91 -13.21 -9.16
CA GLN A 145 4.46 -14.32 -10.00
C GLN A 145 3.14 -13.99 -10.69
N GLY A 146 2.16 -13.44 -9.97
CA GLY A 146 0.88 -13.03 -10.55
C GLY A 146 1.04 -11.99 -11.66
N LEU A 147 1.95 -11.01 -11.50
CA LEU A 147 2.25 -10.03 -12.55
C LEU A 147 2.85 -10.69 -13.80
N GLN A 148 3.76 -11.67 -13.61
CA GLN A 148 4.34 -12.44 -14.71
C GLN A 148 3.26 -13.24 -15.47
N GLU A 149 2.42 -13.97 -14.73
CA GLU A 149 1.42 -14.87 -15.31
C GLU A 149 0.29 -14.12 -16.02
N ASN A 150 -0.15 -12.98 -15.47
CA ASN A 150 -1.32 -12.26 -15.98
C ASN A 150 -0.97 -11.16 -17.00
N PHE A 151 0.21 -10.53 -16.88
CA PHE A 151 0.57 -9.36 -17.69
C PHE A 151 1.91 -9.54 -18.45
N GLY A 152 2.59 -10.68 -18.28
CA GLY A 152 3.85 -10.96 -18.95
C GLY A 152 5.02 -10.11 -18.45
N SER A 153 4.92 -9.57 -17.23
CA SER A 153 6.01 -8.85 -16.58
C SER A 153 7.26 -9.70 -16.50
N ALA A 154 8.44 -9.09 -16.57
CA ALA A 154 9.68 -9.73 -16.18
C ALA A 154 10.11 -9.17 -14.82
N PRO A 155 10.51 -10.00 -13.83
CA PRO A 155 10.88 -9.50 -12.51
C PRO A 155 11.97 -8.42 -12.52
N ARG A 156 12.94 -8.52 -13.44
CA ARG A 156 14.01 -7.52 -13.62
C ARG A 156 13.50 -6.13 -14.00
N ASP A 157 12.35 -6.06 -14.69
CA ASP A 157 11.74 -4.81 -15.12
C ASP A 157 10.93 -4.17 -13.99
N LEU A 158 10.57 -4.94 -12.95
CA LEU A 158 9.77 -4.44 -11.84
C LEU A 158 10.55 -3.47 -10.96
N ILE A 159 9.85 -2.42 -10.53
CA ILE A 159 10.25 -1.52 -9.45
C ILE A 159 9.43 -1.90 -8.22
N VAL A 160 10.12 -2.29 -7.15
CA VAL A 160 9.53 -2.62 -5.85
C VAL A 160 9.84 -1.52 -4.84
N GLN A 161 8.82 -0.96 -4.23
CA GLN A 161 8.95 0.06 -3.19
C GLN A 161 8.23 -0.39 -1.91
N LEU A 162 8.95 -0.38 -0.79
CA LEU A 162 8.39 -0.64 0.54
C LEU A 162 7.91 0.67 1.19
N SER A 163 6.75 0.63 1.83
CA SER A 163 6.30 1.72 2.72
C SER A 163 6.97 1.66 4.10
N PRO A 164 6.86 2.73 4.91
CA PRO A 164 7.16 2.67 6.33
C PRO A 164 6.40 1.51 7.01
N CYS A 165 7.12 0.71 7.79
CA CYS A 165 6.60 -0.45 8.51
C CYS A 165 7.33 -0.62 9.84
N ILE A 166 6.86 -1.46 10.76
CA ILE A 166 7.53 -1.66 12.04
C ILE A 166 8.84 -2.44 11.86
N ARG A 167 9.85 -2.09 12.63
CA ARG A 167 11.21 -2.64 12.54
C ARG A 167 11.82 -2.86 13.92
N PRO A 168 12.91 -3.63 14.03
CA PRO A 168 13.76 -3.59 15.22
C PRO A 168 14.21 -2.16 15.56
N PRO A 169 14.30 -1.79 16.85
CA PRO A 169 14.05 -2.64 18.03
C PRO A 169 12.56 -2.71 18.44
N HIS A 170 11.64 -2.01 17.76
CA HIS A 170 10.22 -1.95 18.15
C HIS A 170 9.44 -3.23 17.82
N TYR A 171 9.99 -4.05 16.93
CA TYR A 171 9.53 -5.42 16.69
C TYR A 171 10.72 -6.32 16.42
N GLU A 172 10.75 -7.48 17.06
CA GLU A 172 11.86 -8.42 16.99
C GLU A 172 12.02 -9.08 15.62
N ILE A 173 10.98 -9.03 14.79
CA ILE A 173 10.97 -9.62 13.45
C ILE A 173 11.20 -8.54 12.40
N ASP A 174 12.29 -8.68 11.65
CA ASP A 174 12.60 -7.84 10.51
C ASP A 174 12.04 -8.44 9.19
N PHE A 175 10.72 -8.38 9.05
CA PHE A 175 10.06 -8.85 7.82
C PHE A 175 10.32 -7.91 6.64
N ALA A 176 10.71 -6.64 6.86
CA ALA A 176 11.06 -5.73 5.78
C ALA A 176 12.32 -6.20 5.03
N SER A 177 13.36 -6.59 5.76
CA SER A 177 14.55 -7.21 5.16
C SER A 177 14.24 -8.52 4.44
N GLU A 178 13.29 -9.33 4.94
CA GLU A 178 12.85 -10.53 4.23
C GLU A 178 12.08 -10.21 2.95
N ILE A 179 11.17 -9.22 2.95
CA ILE A 179 10.49 -8.75 1.74
C ILE A 179 11.51 -8.34 0.67
N VAL A 180 12.57 -7.62 1.05
CA VAL A 180 13.65 -7.26 0.12
C VAL A 180 14.32 -8.51 -0.43
N ARG A 181 14.69 -9.48 0.43
CA ARG A 181 15.30 -10.75 -0.03
C ARG A 181 14.40 -11.54 -0.96
N GLN A 182 13.09 -11.60 -0.69
CA GLN A 182 12.09 -12.27 -1.52
C GLN A 182 12.00 -11.63 -2.91
N ALA A 183 11.89 -10.29 -2.98
CA ALA A 183 11.90 -9.57 -4.25
C ALA A 183 13.19 -9.82 -5.06
N ARG A 184 14.35 -9.78 -4.40
CA ARG A 184 15.65 -10.07 -5.04
C ARG A 184 15.73 -11.51 -5.55
N ARG A 185 15.27 -12.48 -4.76
CA ARG A 185 15.23 -13.90 -5.13
C ARG A 185 14.32 -14.15 -6.34
N ALA A 186 13.21 -13.42 -6.43
CA ALA A 186 12.33 -13.45 -7.58
C ALA A 186 12.92 -12.79 -8.84
N GLY A 187 14.09 -12.16 -8.75
CA GLY A 187 14.80 -11.54 -9.87
C GLY A 187 14.58 -10.04 -10.03
N VAL A 188 14.02 -9.36 -9.03
CA VAL A 188 13.83 -7.89 -9.06
C VAL A 188 15.17 -7.17 -8.85
N GLU A 189 15.50 -6.27 -9.77
CA GLU A 189 16.74 -5.48 -9.72
C GLU A 189 16.57 -4.11 -9.04
N GLN A 190 15.35 -3.58 -8.98
CA GLN A 190 15.04 -2.28 -8.39
C GLN A 190 14.15 -2.46 -7.15
N VAL A 191 14.78 -2.57 -5.98
CA VAL A 191 14.09 -2.68 -4.69
C VAL A 191 14.48 -1.51 -3.81
N HIS A 192 13.49 -0.73 -3.38
CA HIS A 192 13.65 0.50 -2.62
C HIS A 192 12.99 0.37 -1.25
N ASP A 193 13.75 0.68 -0.20
CA ASP A 193 13.30 0.71 1.18
C ASP A 193 13.85 1.97 1.86
N GLY A 194 12.97 2.80 2.41
CA GLY A 194 13.35 4.01 3.15
C GLY A 194 13.82 3.75 4.58
N GLY A 195 13.70 2.51 5.08
CA GLY A 195 14.17 2.12 6.42
C GLY A 195 13.37 2.72 7.59
N LEU A 196 12.25 3.40 7.31
CA LEU A 196 11.46 4.09 8.33
C LEU A 196 10.64 3.10 9.17
N CYS A 197 10.65 3.32 10.48
CA CYS A 197 9.92 2.54 11.48
C CYS A 197 8.64 3.27 11.92
N THR A 198 7.47 2.66 11.73
CA THR A 198 6.18 3.26 12.12
C THR A 198 6.05 3.52 13.62
N ALA A 199 6.67 2.68 14.45
CA ALA A 199 6.64 2.84 15.90
C ALA A 199 7.60 3.92 16.42
N SER A 200 8.50 4.43 15.58
CA SER A 200 9.50 5.45 15.99
C SER A 200 8.98 6.88 15.92
N ASP A 201 7.92 7.12 15.15
CA ASP A 201 7.31 8.45 15.00
C ASP A 201 5.78 8.31 14.97
N LEU A 202 5.17 8.34 16.15
CA LEU A 202 3.72 8.25 16.30
C LEU A 202 2.99 9.55 15.94
N ALA A 203 3.71 10.67 15.72
CA ALA A 203 3.08 11.87 15.17
C ALA A 203 2.86 11.71 13.65
N ARG A 204 3.73 10.94 12.98
CA ARG A 204 3.68 10.70 11.54
C ARG A 204 2.98 9.40 11.15
N TYR A 205 3.06 8.35 11.97
CA TYR A 205 2.50 7.04 11.63
C TYR A 205 1.54 6.51 12.70
N TYR A 206 0.61 5.67 12.27
CA TYR A 206 -0.14 4.78 13.18
C TYR A 206 0.68 3.52 13.42
N SER A 207 0.73 3.05 14.66
CA SER A 207 1.42 1.81 15.02
C SER A 207 0.54 0.94 15.90
N TYR A 208 0.15 -0.21 15.37
CA TYR A 208 -0.68 -1.18 16.08
C TYR A 208 0.01 -1.67 17.36
N ARG A 209 1.31 -1.94 17.31
CA ARG A 209 2.13 -2.42 18.41
C ARG A 209 2.31 -1.34 19.48
N ALA A 210 2.73 -0.14 19.09
CA ALA A 210 2.99 0.93 20.05
C ALA A 210 1.70 1.46 20.70
N GLU A 211 0.59 1.47 19.96
CA GLU A 211 -0.71 1.98 20.42
C GLU A 211 -1.66 0.87 20.89
N LYS A 212 -1.11 -0.30 21.23
CA LYS A 212 -1.83 -1.41 21.89
C LYS A 212 -3.13 -1.80 21.18
N ALA A 213 -3.04 -2.02 19.87
CA ALA A 213 -4.11 -2.43 18.98
C ALA A 213 -5.25 -1.42 18.74
N ARG A 214 -5.19 -0.23 19.34
CA ARG A 214 -6.23 0.80 19.24
C ARG A 214 -5.70 2.02 18.49
N THR A 215 -5.72 1.95 17.17
CA THR A 215 -5.16 2.99 16.30
C THR A 215 -5.78 2.99 14.90
N GLY A 216 -5.47 4.04 14.14
CA GLY A 216 -5.83 4.23 12.74
C GLY A 216 -5.07 3.33 11.78
N ARG A 217 -5.26 3.57 10.48
CA ARG A 217 -4.51 2.90 9.42
C ARG A 217 -4.03 3.94 8.44
N MET A 218 -2.75 3.87 8.09
CA MET A 218 -2.23 4.51 6.89
C MET A 218 -2.86 3.85 5.66
N LEU A 219 -2.87 4.56 4.54
CA LEU A 219 -3.41 4.08 3.29
C LEU A 219 -2.37 4.21 2.18
N ALA A 220 -1.91 3.09 1.66
CA ALA A 220 -1.12 3.03 0.44
C ALA A 220 -2.05 3.11 -0.78
N LEU A 221 -1.72 3.96 -1.76
CA LEU A 221 -2.49 4.19 -2.97
C LEU A 221 -1.61 4.00 -4.21
N LEU A 222 -2.11 3.29 -5.22
CA LEU A 222 -1.40 3.08 -6.49
C LEU A 222 -2.38 2.97 -7.65
N ALA A 223 -2.15 3.69 -8.74
CA ALA A 223 -2.99 3.70 -9.94
C ALA A 223 -2.17 4.08 -11.18
N LEU A 224 -2.66 3.70 -12.35
CA LEU A 224 -2.17 4.26 -13.61
C LEU A 224 -2.82 5.63 -13.82
N ARG A 225 -2.07 6.55 -14.42
CA ARG A 225 -2.60 7.77 -15.02
C ARG A 225 -3.21 7.44 -16.38
N ASP A 226 -4.22 8.22 -16.74
CA ASP A 226 -4.80 8.19 -18.08
C ASP A 226 -3.81 8.70 -19.13
#